data_AF-A0A524PVQ5-F1
#
_entry.id   AF-A0A524PVQ5-F1
#
_cell.length_a   1.000
_cell.length_b   1.000
_cell.length_c   1.000
_cell.angle_alpha   90.00
_cell.angle_beta   90.00
_cell.angle_gamma   90.00
#
_symmetry.space_group_name_H-M   'P 1'
#
loop_
_entity.id
_entity.type
_entity.pdbx_description
1 polymer ?
#
loop_
_entity_poly.entity_id
_entity_poly.type
_entity_poly.pdbx_seq_one_letter_code
_entity_poly.pdbx_strand_id
1 'polypeptide(L)'
;MRVVLKISLIAVFIIPLIVGSCKKQDKCGCNGDVINTLVDAPVYIYYDADNGSAWFVPTFDPYSTYYFCNPSEMMDKLTKFDYQEAVLIDCSFYWDCAYVQQASNSSYGSSLKRYMAEVTDVREDLYGN
;
A
#
# COMPACT_ATOMS: atom_id res chain seq x y z
N MET A 1 6.69 -52.60 16.47
CA MET A 1 6.33 -51.76 15.29
C MET A 1 4.97 -51.06 15.37
N ARG A 2 3.90 -51.66 15.94
CA ARG A 2 2.55 -51.04 15.96
C ARG A 2 2.40 -49.79 16.87
N VAL A 3 3.22 -49.65 17.91
CA VAL A 3 3.12 -48.52 18.86
C VAL A 3 3.79 -47.26 18.32
N VAL A 4 4.95 -47.40 17.64
CA VAL A 4 5.67 -46.28 17.01
C VAL A 4 4.85 -45.64 15.88
N LEU A 5 4.16 -46.46 15.09
CA LEU A 5 3.21 -46.01 14.06
C LEU A 5 2.06 -45.19 14.63
N LYS A 6 1.52 -45.59 15.79
CA LYS A 6 0.42 -44.86 16.47
C LYS A 6 0.88 -43.51 17.04
N ILE A 7 2.08 -43.46 17.61
CA ILE A 7 2.65 -42.21 18.14
C ILE A 7 2.98 -41.23 16.99
N SER A 8 3.47 -41.74 15.87
CA SER A 8 3.77 -40.92 14.67
C SER A 8 2.51 -40.32 14.02
N LEU A 9 1.41 -41.09 13.96
CA LEU A 9 0.11 -40.60 13.47
C LEU A 9 -0.47 -39.48 14.34
N ILE A 10 -0.33 -39.58 15.67
CA ILE A 10 -0.81 -38.54 16.60
C ILE A 10 0.01 -37.25 16.45
N ALA A 11 1.32 -37.36 16.24
CA ALA A 11 2.18 -36.19 16.02
C ALA A 11 1.78 -35.39 14.77
N VAL A 12 1.40 -36.07 13.66
CA VAL A 12 0.97 -35.40 12.42
C VAL A 12 -0.30 -34.56 12.60
N PHE A 13 -1.23 -34.99 13.46
CA PHE A 13 -2.47 -34.23 13.73
C PHE A 13 -2.28 -33.08 14.72
N ILE A 14 -1.28 -33.14 15.60
CA ILE A 14 -1.06 -32.11 16.62
C ILE A 14 -0.15 -30.98 16.12
N ILE A 15 0.78 -31.26 15.20
CA ILE A 15 1.65 -30.23 14.59
C ILE A 15 0.88 -29.03 14.02
N PRO A 16 -0.20 -29.18 13.22
CA PRO A 16 -0.95 -28.04 12.67
C PRO A 16 -1.70 -27.21 13.73
N LEU A 17 -1.87 -27.72 14.96
CA LEU A 17 -2.48 -26.98 16.07
C LEU A 17 -1.47 -26.12 16.84
N ILE A 18 -0.16 -26.38 16.69
CA ILE A 18 0.93 -25.66 17.38
C ILE A 18 1.60 -24.63 16.46
N VAL A 19 1.56 -24.82 15.13
CA VAL A 19 1.87 -23.74 14.20
C VAL A 19 0.76 -22.71 14.28
N GLY A 20 0.93 -21.77 15.21
CA GLY A 20 0.04 -20.65 15.43
C GLY A 20 -0.37 -20.04 14.10
N SER A 21 -1.67 -19.78 13.98
CA SER A 21 -2.36 -19.18 12.83
C SER A 21 -1.39 -18.49 11.88
N CYS A 22 -0.98 -19.19 10.81
CA CYS A 22 -0.34 -18.54 9.66
C CYS A 22 -1.39 -17.59 9.10
N LYS A 23 -1.47 -16.37 9.67
CA LYS A 23 -2.30 -15.31 9.13
C LYS A 23 -1.79 -15.11 7.72
N LYS A 24 -2.69 -15.32 6.76
CA LYS A 24 -2.44 -14.99 5.36
C LYS A 24 -1.90 -13.56 5.35
N GLN A 25 -0.65 -13.39 4.91
CA GLN A 25 -0.08 -12.06 4.74
C GLN A 25 -0.78 -11.42 3.55
N ASP A 26 -1.32 -10.22 3.72
CA ASP A 26 -1.94 -9.47 2.62
C ASP A 26 -0.92 -9.30 1.50
N LYS A 27 -1.37 -9.48 0.25
CA LYS A 27 -0.53 -9.18 -0.89
C LYS A 27 -0.25 -7.68 -0.91
N CYS A 28 1.02 -7.33 -1.07
CA CYS A 28 1.49 -5.95 -1.16
C CYS A 28 1.89 -5.60 -2.60
N GLY A 29 2.07 -4.31 -2.89
CA GLY A 29 2.43 -3.81 -4.21
C GLY A 29 1.22 -3.43 -5.07
N CYS A 30 1.47 -2.98 -6.29
CA CYS A 30 0.44 -2.48 -7.23
C CYS A 30 -0.58 -3.52 -7.71
N ASN A 31 -0.30 -4.80 -7.50
CA ASN A 31 -1.23 -5.91 -7.75
C ASN A 31 -1.56 -6.63 -6.43
N GLY A 32 -1.51 -5.89 -5.33
CA GLY A 32 -1.76 -6.37 -3.99
C GLY A 32 -3.25 -6.58 -3.71
N ASP A 33 -3.56 -6.88 -2.45
CA ASP A 33 -4.94 -6.88 -1.99
C ASP A 33 -5.36 -5.41 -1.77
N VAL A 34 -6.44 -4.97 -2.43
CA VAL A 34 -6.95 -3.60 -2.30
C VAL A 34 -7.33 -3.36 -0.84
N ILE A 35 -6.73 -2.36 -0.22
CA ILE A 35 -7.05 -1.95 1.15
C ILE A 35 -8.33 -1.13 1.15
N ASN A 36 -8.37 -0.11 0.31
CA ASN A 36 -9.52 0.76 0.13
C ASN A 36 -9.39 1.57 -1.18
N THR A 37 -10.43 2.35 -1.47
CA THR A 37 -10.49 3.29 -2.59
C THR A 37 -10.64 4.72 -2.08
N LEU A 38 -9.95 5.66 -2.72
CA LEU A 38 -10.15 7.09 -2.57
C LEU A 38 -10.93 7.60 -3.78
N VAL A 39 -11.92 8.46 -3.51
CA VAL A 39 -12.76 9.11 -4.53
C VAL A 39 -12.83 10.58 -4.17
N ASP A 40 -12.52 11.45 -5.13
CA ASP A 40 -12.44 12.90 -4.95
C ASP A 40 -11.63 13.28 -3.70
N ALA A 41 -10.55 12.54 -3.42
CA ALA A 41 -9.78 12.76 -2.22
C ALA A 41 -8.84 13.97 -2.42
N PRO A 42 -8.88 14.97 -1.52
CA PRO A 42 -7.96 16.10 -1.58
C PRO A 42 -6.55 15.68 -1.16
N VAL A 43 -5.57 15.91 -2.03
CA VAL A 43 -4.18 15.50 -1.84
C VAL A 43 -3.21 16.57 -2.31
N TYR A 44 -2.00 16.57 -1.75
CA TYR A 44 -0.84 17.24 -2.33
C TYR A 44 -0.08 16.27 -3.21
N ILE A 45 0.13 16.64 -4.46
CA ILE A 45 0.88 15.83 -5.43
C ILE A 45 2.34 16.25 -5.49
N TYR A 46 3.18 15.24 -5.68
CA TYR A 46 4.61 15.35 -5.90
C TYR A 46 4.99 14.46 -7.08
N TYR A 47 5.84 14.97 -7.97
CA TYR A 47 6.32 14.21 -9.12
C TYR A 47 7.76 14.60 -9.46
N ASP A 48 8.44 13.65 -10.08
CA ASP A 48 9.76 13.81 -10.68
C ASP A 48 9.67 13.25 -12.10
N ALA A 49 9.56 14.16 -13.07
CA ALA A 49 9.39 13.82 -14.47
C ALA A 49 10.65 13.18 -15.08
N ASP A 50 11.84 13.53 -14.57
CA ASP A 50 13.12 12.99 -15.05
C ASP A 50 13.31 11.53 -14.60
N ASN A 51 12.92 11.23 -13.36
CA ASN A 51 13.00 9.88 -12.78
C ASN A 51 11.72 9.05 -12.99
N GLY A 52 10.68 9.61 -13.60
CA GLY A 52 9.43 8.92 -13.87
C GLY A 52 8.72 8.46 -12.59
N SER A 53 8.76 9.26 -11.53
CA SER A 53 8.17 8.91 -10.24
C SER A 53 7.13 9.92 -9.79
N ALA A 54 6.10 9.46 -9.08
CA ALA A 54 5.07 10.32 -8.52
C ALA A 54 4.52 9.73 -7.22
N TRP A 55 4.14 10.60 -6.30
CA TRP A 55 3.49 10.23 -5.05
C TRP A 55 2.56 11.35 -4.58
N PHE A 56 1.67 11.03 -3.65
CA PHE A 56 0.81 12.02 -3.02
C PHE A 56 0.71 11.81 -1.51
N VAL A 57 0.29 12.87 -0.85
CA VAL A 57 -0.03 12.89 0.59
C VAL A 57 -1.45 13.44 0.75
N PRO A 58 -2.39 12.69 1.34
CA PRO A 58 -3.72 13.19 1.61
C PRO A 58 -3.70 14.34 2.62
N THR A 59 -4.52 15.36 2.38
CA THR A 59 -4.61 16.52 3.30
C THR A 59 -5.16 16.14 4.67
N PHE A 60 -5.97 15.09 4.75
CA PHE A 60 -6.56 14.55 5.97
C PHE A 60 -5.69 13.51 6.70
N ASP A 61 -4.62 13.02 6.07
CA ASP A 61 -3.67 12.06 6.65
C ASP A 61 -2.24 12.34 6.19
N PRO A 62 -1.58 13.37 6.76
CA PRO A 62 -0.25 13.79 6.35
C PRO A 62 0.86 12.80 6.74
N TYR A 63 0.52 11.75 7.50
CA TYR A 63 1.46 10.71 7.91
C TYR A 63 1.45 9.50 6.97
N SER A 64 0.67 9.55 5.89
CA SER A 64 0.60 8.48 4.90
C SER A 64 1.10 8.97 3.54
N THR A 65 2.00 8.19 2.93
CA THR A 65 2.51 8.47 1.57
C THR A 65 2.05 7.38 0.61
N TYR A 66 1.52 7.81 -0.53
CA TYR A 66 0.97 6.93 -1.56
C TYR A 66 1.76 7.09 -2.85
N TYR A 67 2.47 6.04 -3.25
CA TYR A 67 3.30 6.03 -4.45
C TYR A 67 2.50 5.53 -5.65
N PHE A 68 2.59 6.22 -6.79
CA PHE A 68 1.85 5.83 -7.99
C PHE A 68 2.38 4.50 -8.53
N CYS A 69 1.45 3.64 -8.94
CA CYS A 69 1.76 2.39 -9.62
C CYS A 69 2.16 2.56 -11.08
N ASN A 70 1.62 3.60 -11.72
CA ASN A 70 1.77 3.93 -13.13
C ASN A 70 2.14 5.42 -13.31
N PRO A 71 3.24 5.91 -12.70
CA PRO A 71 3.60 7.32 -12.74
C PRO A 71 3.81 7.84 -14.16
N SER A 72 4.38 7.03 -15.06
CA SER A 72 4.59 7.41 -16.47
C SER A 72 3.29 7.66 -17.24
N GLU A 73 2.23 6.90 -16.96
CA GLU A 73 0.92 7.06 -17.63
C GLU A 73 0.21 8.33 -17.15
N MET A 74 0.49 8.75 -15.92
CA MET A 74 -0.11 9.94 -15.32
C MET A 74 0.73 11.20 -15.51
N MET A 75 2.01 11.08 -15.90
CA MET A 75 2.95 12.21 -15.90
C MET A 75 2.44 13.39 -16.75
N ASP A 76 1.89 13.14 -17.94
CA ASP A 76 1.33 14.18 -18.81
C ASP A 76 0.16 14.95 -18.16
N LYS A 77 -0.59 14.31 -17.25
CA LYS A 77 -1.59 14.98 -16.43
C LYS A 77 -0.94 15.72 -15.26
N LEU A 78 0.00 15.08 -14.56
CA LEU A 78 0.64 15.62 -13.37
C LEU A 78 1.42 16.91 -13.65
N THR A 79 2.12 17.00 -14.79
CA THR A 79 2.91 18.18 -15.17
C THR A 79 2.07 19.41 -15.53
N LYS A 80 0.74 19.30 -15.52
CA LYS A 80 -0.18 20.44 -15.68
C LYS A 80 -0.46 21.16 -14.36
N PHE A 81 -0.19 20.49 -13.25
CA PHE A 81 -0.35 21.03 -11.90
C PHE A 81 1.00 21.51 -11.40
N ASP A 82 0.99 22.55 -10.56
CA ASP A 82 2.18 22.99 -9.86
C ASP A 82 2.61 21.95 -8.81
N TYR A 83 3.90 21.92 -8.51
CA TYR A 83 4.42 21.05 -7.46
C TYR A 83 3.82 21.40 -6.09
N GLN A 84 3.32 20.41 -5.36
CA GLN A 84 2.54 20.59 -4.11
C GLN A 84 1.20 21.31 -4.26
N GLU A 85 0.67 21.41 -5.47
CA GLU A 85 -0.70 21.88 -5.65
C GLU A 85 -1.71 20.91 -5.01
N ALA A 86 -2.76 21.48 -4.42
CA ALA A 86 -3.88 20.71 -3.89
C ALA A 86 -4.80 20.30 -5.05
N VAL A 87 -5.02 19.00 -5.19
CA VAL A 87 -5.85 18.43 -6.25
C VAL A 87 -6.75 17.31 -5.70
N LEU A 88 -7.71 16.87 -6.51
CA LEU A 88 -8.56 15.73 -6.23
C LEU A 88 -8.03 14.48 -6.96
N ILE A 89 -8.00 13.35 -6.26
CA ILE A 89 -7.54 12.08 -6.81
C ILE A 89 -8.57 10.96 -6.62
N ASP A 90 -8.66 10.10 -7.63
CA ASP A 90 -9.35 8.81 -7.55
C ASP A 90 -8.31 7.69 -7.64
N CYS A 91 -8.30 6.77 -6.68
CA CYS A 91 -7.37 5.65 -6.72
C CYS A 91 -7.85 4.44 -5.90
N SER A 92 -7.37 3.26 -6.27
CA SER A 92 -7.32 2.10 -5.37
C SER A 92 -5.92 2.00 -4.76
N PHE A 93 -5.81 1.70 -3.46
CA PHE A 93 -4.51 1.60 -2.82
C PHE A 93 -4.28 0.29 -2.07
N TYR A 94 -3.00 -0.05 -1.98
CA TYR A 94 -2.45 -1.33 -1.54
C TYR A 94 -1.30 -1.07 -0.58
N TRP A 95 -0.92 -2.08 0.20
CA TRP A 95 0.25 -1.96 1.06
C TRP A 95 1.53 -1.84 0.24
N ASP A 96 2.43 -0.95 0.63
CA ASP A 96 3.81 -0.99 0.14
C ASP A 96 4.55 -2.22 0.69
N CYS A 97 5.22 -2.95 -0.19
CA CYS A 97 5.92 -4.18 0.21
C CYS A 97 7.11 -3.90 1.12
N ALA A 98 7.83 -2.79 0.91
CA ALA A 98 8.95 -2.44 1.76
C ALA A 98 8.47 -2.07 3.17
N TYR A 99 7.37 -1.33 3.27
CA TYR A 99 6.70 -1.03 4.53
C TYR A 99 6.25 -2.29 5.27
N VAL A 100 5.56 -3.23 4.60
CA VAL A 100 5.10 -4.48 5.24
C VAL A 100 6.27 -5.31 5.77
N GLN A 101 7.35 -5.43 4.99
CA GLN A 101 8.56 -6.13 5.42
C GLN A 101 9.21 -5.44 6.62
N GLN A 102 9.29 -4.11 6.63
CA GLN A 102 9.88 -3.35 7.72
C GLN A 102 9.05 -3.45 9.01
N ALA A 103 7.73 -3.28 8.90
CA ALA A 103 6.79 -3.36 10.02
C ALA A 103 6.77 -4.77 10.66
N SER A 104 7.07 -5.80 9.88
CA SER A 104 7.18 -7.18 10.37
C SER A 104 8.47 -7.44 11.17
N ASN A 105 9.53 -6.66 10.94
CA ASN A 105 10.86 -6.85 11.52
C ASN A 105 11.19 -5.88 12.67
N SER A 106 10.35 -4.87 12.93
CA SER A 106 10.60 -3.84 13.94
C SER A 106 9.29 -3.29 14.50
N SER A 107 9.17 -3.27 15.83
CA SER A 107 8.08 -2.56 16.52
C SER A 107 8.22 -1.03 16.48
N TYR A 108 9.39 -0.53 16.05
CA TYR A 108 9.77 0.88 16.07
C TYR A 108 9.61 1.59 14.71
N GLY A 109 9.28 0.87 13.64
CA GLY A 109 8.87 1.45 12.36
C GLY A 109 7.42 1.05 12.12
N SER A 110 6.45 1.93 11.99
CA SER A 110 6.53 3.15 11.21
C SER A 110 5.27 3.96 11.47
N SER A 111 5.42 5.11 12.13
CA SER A 111 4.35 6.11 12.21
C SER A 111 3.96 6.65 10.84
N LEU A 112 4.84 6.50 9.84
CA LEU A 112 4.62 6.93 8.46
C LEU A 112 4.18 5.75 7.59
N LYS A 113 2.88 5.66 7.32
CA LYS A 113 2.36 4.56 6.50
C LYS A 113 2.73 4.78 5.04
N ARG A 114 3.03 3.70 4.33
CA ARG A 114 3.34 3.75 2.90
C ARG A 114 2.43 2.81 2.14
N TYR A 115 1.94 3.31 1.02
CA TYR A 115 1.00 2.64 0.16
C TYR A 115 1.45 2.72 -1.30
N MET A 116 1.01 1.74 -2.09
CA MET A 116 1.00 1.85 -3.54
C MET A 116 -0.40 2.25 -3.97
N ALA A 117 -0.52 3.15 -4.94
CA ALA A 117 -1.79 3.67 -5.42
C ALA A 117 -1.88 3.50 -6.94
N GLU A 118 -2.91 2.78 -7.36
CA GLU A 118 -3.34 2.73 -8.75
C GLU A 118 -4.30 3.89 -8.97
N VAL A 119 -3.73 4.99 -9.44
CA VAL A 119 -4.45 6.23 -9.69
C VAL A 119 -5.20 6.09 -11.01
N THR A 120 -6.47 6.43 -11.00
CA THR A 120 -7.33 6.40 -12.18
C THR A 120 -7.60 7.80 -12.72
N ASP A 121 -7.63 8.81 -11.85
CA ASP A 121 -7.80 10.20 -12.28
C ASP A 121 -7.21 11.22 -11.31
N VAL A 122 -6.88 12.39 -11.86
CA VAL A 122 -6.36 13.58 -11.16
C VAL A 122 -7.06 14.81 -11.71
N ARG A 123 -7.67 15.62 -10.84
CA ARG A 123 -8.50 16.78 -11.22
C ARG A 123 -8.18 17.99 -10.35
N GLU A 124 -8.38 19.19 -10.89
CA GLU A 124 -8.29 20.43 -10.12
C GLU A 124 -9.31 20.43 -8.97
N ASP A 125 -8.89 20.93 -7.81
CA ASP A 125 -9.81 21.25 -6.72
C ASP A 125 -10.39 22.66 -6.95
N LEU A 126 -11.50 22.73 -7.69
CA LEU A 126 -12.19 23.99 -8.02
C LEU A 126 -12.77 24.72 -6.80
N TYR A 127 -12.77 24.08 -5.63
CA TYR A 127 -13.28 24.64 -4.38
C TYR A 127 -12.18 24.91 -3.36
N GLY A 128 -10.92 24.95 -3.82
CA GLY A 128 -9.71 25.11 -3.01
C GLY A 128 -9.91 25.97 -1.75
N ASN A 129 -9.48 25.44 -0.62
CA ASN A 129 -9.41 26.19 0.65
C ASN A 129 -8.32 27.27 0.60
#